data_AF-A0A1L2ZQT1-F1
#
_entry.id   AF-A0A1L2ZQT1-F1
#
_cell.length_a   1.000
_cell.length_b   1.000
_cell.length_c   1.000
_cell.angle_alpha   90.00
_cell.angle_beta   90.00
_cell.angle_gamma   90.00
#
_symmetry.space_group_name_H-M   'P 1'
#
loop_
_entity.id
_entity.type
_entity.pdbx_description
1 polymer ?
#
loop_
_entity_poly.entity_id
_entity_poly.type
_entity_poly.pdbx_seq_one_letter_code
_entity_poly.pdbx_strand_id
1 'polypeptide(L)'
;MIVQFRGVRVSSPVRTVLELAPYLGEDELVILGDQLVRIPRARFDRRTDPFISLEAWSKLAGSQKFVKKAALLKSIEQVRVGSDSPWETRLRLAIVRAGLPEPELQVMADPDDPYSPTADMGYRPFRIAVHYDGATHYDADTYARDQRRDGTFESLSWRNIKCSAIDARNGFRDVIPEIIRAFYFQADRLGRPVPLEIRKSAEKQGLAAA
;
A
#
# COMPACT_ATOMS: atom_id res chain seq x y z
N MET A 1 1.30 19.85 -23.25
CA MET A 1 1.71 18.99 -22.11
C MET A 1 2.77 17.99 -22.56
N ILE A 2 3.98 18.47 -22.81
CA ILE A 2 5.17 17.68 -23.16
C ILE A 2 6.30 18.29 -22.32
N VAL A 3 7.16 17.44 -21.74
CA VAL A 3 8.33 17.85 -20.95
C VAL A 3 9.60 17.29 -21.58
N GLN A 4 10.76 17.78 -21.18
CA GLN A 4 12.04 17.19 -21.57
C GLN A 4 12.56 16.28 -20.45
N PHE A 5 12.99 15.07 -20.82
CA PHE A 5 13.70 14.15 -19.94
C PHE A 5 14.99 13.72 -20.64
N ARG A 6 16.14 14.10 -20.08
CA ARG A 6 17.47 13.83 -20.67
C ARG A 6 17.59 14.23 -22.14
N GLY A 7 17.05 15.40 -22.50
CA GLY A 7 17.05 15.93 -23.87
C GLY A 7 15.99 15.34 -24.81
N VAL A 8 15.19 14.36 -24.36
CA VAL A 8 14.11 13.76 -25.15
C VAL A 8 12.77 14.36 -24.76
N ARG A 9 11.93 14.71 -25.75
CA ARG A 9 10.55 15.14 -25.51
C ARG A 9 9.70 13.94 -25.11
N VAL A 10 9.09 14.01 -23.93
CA VAL A 10 8.24 12.95 -23.38
C VAL A 10 6.91 13.54 -22.87
N SER A 11 5.89 12.70 -22.73
CA SER A 11 4.64 13.09 -22.08
C SER A 11 4.89 13.50 -20.62
N SER A 12 4.33 14.64 -20.22
CA SER A 12 4.31 15.04 -18.80
C SER A 12 3.54 13.99 -17.97
N PRO A 13 3.79 13.83 -16.67
CA PRO A 13 3.03 12.90 -15.82
C PRO A 13 1.51 12.97 -15.99
N VAL A 14 0.96 14.20 -15.97
CA VAL A 14 -0.47 14.45 -16.21
C VAL A 14 -0.92 13.93 -17.58
N ARG A 15 -0.18 14.27 -18.64
CA ARG A 15 -0.44 13.77 -20.00
C ARG A 15 -0.38 12.25 -20.09
N THR A 16 0.59 11.63 -19.43
CA THR A 16 0.73 10.16 -19.40
C THR A 16 -0.52 9.51 -18.81
N VAL A 17 -1.07 10.04 -17.72
CA VAL A 17 -2.34 9.56 -17.16
C VAL A 17 -3.46 9.64 -18.19
N LEU A 18 -3.57 10.77 -18.90
CA LEU A 18 -4.61 10.97 -19.90
C LEU A 18 -4.47 10.03 -21.10
N GLU A 19 -3.25 9.73 -21.52
CA GLU A 19 -2.98 8.82 -22.63
C GLU A 19 -3.26 7.37 -22.25
N LEU A 20 -3.00 6.98 -20.99
CA LEU A 20 -3.19 5.62 -20.51
C LEU A 20 -4.62 5.33 -20.02
N ALA A 21 -5.34 6.32 -19.48
CA ALA A 21 -6.65 6.12 -18.85
C ALA A 21 -7.68 5.31 -19.67
N PRO A 22 -7.78 5.44 -21.01
CA PRO A 22 -8.70 4.60 -21.80
C PRO A 22 -8.42 3.10 -21.71
N TYR A 23 -7.17 2.71 -21.45
CA TYR A 23 -6.68 1.33 -21.44
C TYR A 23 -6.61 0.71 -20.04
N LEU A 24 -6.75 1.52 -18.98
CA LEU A 24 -6.59 1.08 -17.60
C LEU A 24 -7.94 0.75 -16.94
N GLY A 25 -7.94 -0.25 -16.06
CA GLY A 25 -9.03 -0.51 -15.12
C GLY A 25 -8.99 0.46 -13.94
N GLU A 26 -9.95 0.32 -13.01
CA GLU A 26 -10.01 1.15 -11.81
C GLU A 26 -8.77 0.95 -10.93
N ASP A 27 -8.37 -0.30 -10.69
CA ASP A 27 -7.19 -0.66 -9.89
C ASP A 27 -5.91 -0.14 -10.54
N GLU A 28 -5.76 -0.29 -11.87
CA GLU A 28 -4.60 0.22 -12.59
C GLU A 28 -4.50 1.75 -12.54
N LEU A 29 -5.64 2.46 -12.52
CA LEU A 29 -5.65 3.90 -12.32
C LEU A 29 -5.22 4.29 -10.90
N VAL A 30 -5.63 3.54 -9.88
CA VAL A 30 -5.16 3.76 -8.50
C VAL A 30 -3.67 3.47 -8.39
N ILE A 31 -3.18 2.37 -8.95
CA ILE A 31 -1.74 2.02 -9.00
C ILE A 31 -0.93 3.13 -9.69
N LEU A 32 -1.40 3.62 -10.84
CA LEU A 32 -0.74 4.71 -11.53
C LEU A 32 -0.74 5.98 -10.67
N GLY A 33 -1.86 6.29 -10.01
CA GLY A 33 -1.97 7.43 -9.10
C GLY A 33 -1.00 7.34 -7.94
N ASP A 34 -1.02 6.23 -7.19
CA ASP A 34 -0.12 5.95 -6.07
C ASP A 34 1.35 6.13 -6.50
N GLN A 35 1.73 5.55 -7.66
CA GLN A 35 3.09 5.67 -8.20
C GLN A 35 3.49 7.12 -8.53
N LEU A 36 2.55 7.96 -8.96
CA LEU A 36 2.83 9.35 -9.31
C LEU A 36 2.90 10.26 -8.10
N VAL A 37 2.11 9.99 -7.06
CA VAL A 37 2.06 10.79 -5.82
C VAL A 37 3.04 10.31 -4.75
N ARG A 38 3.65 9.13 -4.89
CA ARG A 38 4.59 8.60 -3.89
C ARG A 38 5.76 9.54 -3.65
N ILE A 39 6.14 9.67 -2.39
CA ILE A 39 7.35 10.38 -1.98
C ILE A 39 8.54 9.46 -2.30
N PRO A 40 9.49 9.89 -3.13
CA PRO A 40 10.62 9.04 -3.50
C PRO A 40 11.51 8.74 -2.29
N ARG A 41 11.98 7.50 -2.17
CA ARG A 41 13.01 7.14 -1.19
C ARG A 41 14.39 7.42 -1.77
N ALA A 42 15.17 8.29 -1.12
CA ALA A 42 16.52 8.69 -1.57
C ALA A 42 17.47 7.50 -1.86
N ARG A 43 17.26 6.36 -1.18
CA ARG A 43 18.04 5.14 -1.41
C ARG A 43 17.77 4.49 -2.78
N PHE A 44 16.55 4.58 -3.29
CA PHE A 44 16.09 3.85 -4.49
C PHE A 44 15.73 4.78 -5.65
N ASP A 45 15.58 6.07 -5.38
CA ASP A 45 15.16 7.07 -6.35
C ASP A 45 16.04 8.32 -6.21
N ARG A 46 16.38 8.91 -7.35
CA ARG A 46 17.17 10.16 -7.41
C ARG A 46 16.29 11.41 -7.31
N ARG A 47 14.97 11.25 -7.41
CA ARG A 47 14.01 12.33 -7.23
C ARG A 47 13.89 12.67 -5.74
N THR A 48 13.64 13.94 -5.47
CA THR A 48 13.27 14.45 -4.14
C THR A 48 11.76 14.63 -4.02
N ASP A 49 11.10 14.89 -5.14
CA ASP A 49 9.68 15.26 -5.19
C ASP A 49 8.84 14.21 -5.93
N PRO A 50 7.55 14.07 -5.57
CA PRO A 50 6.62 13.25 -6.33
C PRO A 50 6.46 13.80 -7.76
N PHE A 51 6.00 12.96 -8.69
CA PHE A 51 5.80 13.42 -10.08
C PHE A 51 4.65 14.43 -10.17
N ILE A 52 3.63 14.28 -9.32
CA ILE A 52 2.53 15.21 -9.10
C ILE A 52 2.11 15.16 -7.63
N SER A 53 1.49 16.23 -7.11
CA SER A 53 0.87 16.19 -5.79
C SER A 53 -0.47 15.44 -5.81
N LEU A 54 -0.93 14.98 -4.64
CA LEU A 54 -2.27 14.41 -4.49
C LEU A 54 -3.36 15.41 -4.91
N GLU A 55 -3.18 16.69 -4.60
CA GLU A 55 -4.08 17.76 -5.04
C GLU A 55 -4.12 17.88 -6.58
N ALA A 56 -2.97 17.78 -7.25
CA ALA A 56 -2.90 17.81 -8.70
C ALA A 56 -3.59 16.58 -9.33
N TRP A 57 -3.49 15.41 -8.70
CA TRP A 57 -4.25 14.22 -9.10
C TRP A 57 -5.77 14.44 -8.99
N SER A 58 -6.25 14.97 -7.84
CA SER A 58 -7.66 15.28 -7.64
C SER A 58 -8.18 16.28 -8.67
N LYS A 59 -7.41 17.34 -8.97
CA LYS A 59 -7.75 18.33 -10.00
C LYS A 59 -7.82 17.71 -11.39
N LEU A 60 -6.84 16.87 -11.74
CA LEU A 60 -6.82 16.16 -13.01
C LEU A 60 -8.10 15.34 -13.20
N ALA A 61 -8.46 14.55 -12.19
CA ALA A 61 -9.64 13.71 -12.21
C ALA A 61 -10.96 14.50 -12.27
N GLY A 62 -10.98 15.72 -11.73
CA GLY A 62 -12.11 16.65 -11.80
C GLY A 62 -12.26 17.42 -13.12
N SER A 63 -11.21 17.55 -13.93
CA SER A 63 -11.16 18.50 -15.07
C SER A 63 -11.41 17.87 -16.46
N GLN A 64 -12.45 18.26 -17.20
CA GLN A 64 -12.73 17.94 -18.64
C GLN A 64 -13.15 16.49 -19.04
N LYS A 65 -13.68 16.38 -20.27
CA LYS A 65 -14.35 15.23 -20.90
C LYS A 65 -13.40 14.04 -21.12
N PHE A 66 -13.29 13.16 -20.13
CA PHE A 66 -12.46 11.96 -20.24
C PHE A 66 -13.25 10.70 -20.63
N VAL A 67 -12.60 9.87 -21.43
CA VAL A 67 -12.89 8.44 -21.49
C VAL A 67 -12.62 7.87 -20.09
N LYS A 68 -13.59 7.14 -19.52
CA LYS A 68 -13.56 6.61 -18.14
C LYS A 68 -13.49 7.65 -17.00
N LYS A 69 -14.10 8.84 -17.17
CA LYS A 69 -14.26 9.83 -16.09
C LYS A 69 -14.73 9.22 -14.76
N ALA A 70 -15.68 8.30 -14.80
CA ALA A 70 -16.19 7.64 -13.59
C ALA A 70 -15.09 6.86 -12.84
N ALA A 71 -14.24 6.11 -13.54
CA ALA A 71 -13.14 5.36 -12.91
C ALA A 71 -12.07 6.30 -12.35
N LEU A 72 -11.77 7.39 -13.07
CA LEU A 72 -10.82 8.40 -12.62
C LEU A 72 -11.34 9.18 -11.39
N LEU A 73 -12.65 9.46 -11.32
CA LEU A 73 -13.26 10.06 -10.13
C LEU A 73 -13.17 9.11 -8.92
N LYS A 74 -13.46 7.82 -9.10
CA LYS A 74 -13.32 6.82 -8.04
C LYS A 74 -11.88 6.65 -7.56
N SER A 75 -10.89 6.84 -8.44
CA SER A 75 -9.49 6.73 -8.03
C SER A 75 -9.05 7.90 -7.15
N ILE A 76 -9.72 9.07 -7.19
CA ILE A 76 -9.43 10.19 -6.28
C ILE A 76 -9.53 9.73 -4.82
N GLU A 77 -10.58 8.97 -4.49
CA GLU A 77 -10.84 8.52 -3.13
C GLU A 77 -9.92 7.38 -2.69
N GLN A 78 -9.29 6.70 -3.64
CA GLN A 78 -8.49 5.50 -3.41
C GLN A 78 -6.98 5.73 -3.51
N VAL A 79 -6.52 6.78 -4.19
CA VAL A 79 -5.09 7.08 -4.32
C VAL A 79 -4.51 7.55 -3.00
N ARG A 80 -3.35 7.03 -2.65
CA ARG A 80 -2.63 7.28 -1.40
C ARG A 80 -1.16 7.54 -1.68
N VAL A 81 -0.59 8.44 -0.88
CA VAL A 81 0.87 8.61 -0.81
C VAL A 81 1.44 7.47 0.04
N GLY A 82 2.46 6.79 -0.48
CA GLY A 82 3.25 5.82 0.29
C GLY A 82 3.22 4.38 -0.22
N SER A 83 2.45 4.05 -1.26
CA SER A 83 2.58 2.74 -1.91
C SER A 83 3.74 2.80 -2.91
N ASP A 84 4.73 1.92 -2.75
CA ASP A 84 5.96 1.92 -3.54
C ASP A 84 5.97 0.87 -4.65
N SER A 85 4.97 -0.01 -4.69
CA SER A 85 4.79 -0.98 -5.76
C SER A 85 3.32 -1.24 -6.12
N PRO A 86 3.04 -1.68 -7.35
CA PRO A 86 1.68 -2.06 -7.76
C PRO A 86 1.04 -3.15 -6.89
N TRP A 87 1.85 -4.01 -6.28
CA TRP A 87 1.35 -5.11 -5.45
C TRP A 87 0.99 -4.64 -4.04
N GLU A 88 1.72 -3.68 -3.48
CA GLU A 88 1.30 -3.01 -2.25
C GLU A 88 -0.03 -2.28 -2.44
N THR A 89 -0.22 -1.56 -3.55
CA THR A 89 -1.51 -0.92 -3.85
C THR A 89 -2.64 -1.96 -3.90
N ARG A 90 -2.42 -3.08 -4.60
CA ARG A 90 -3.41 -4.16 -4.69
C ARG A 90 -3.73 -4.78 -3.34
N LEU A 91 -2.72 -5.00 -2.49
CA LEU A 91 -2.90 -5.52 -1.15
C LEU A 91 -3.74 -4.55 -0.29
N ARG A 92 -3.41 -3.26 -0.29
CA ARG A 92 -4.21 -2.23 0.40
C ARG A 92 -5.66 -2.22 -0.07
N LEU A 93 -5.89 -2.24 -1.39
CA LEU A 93 -7.24 -2.28 -1.96
C LEU A 93 -7.99 -3.56 -1.55
N ALA A 94 -7.33 -4.72 -1.53
CA ALA A 94 -7.93 -5.97 -1.08
C ALA A 94 -8.36 -5.89 0.39
N ILE A 95 -7.53 -5.32 1.27
CA ILE A 95 -7.83 -5.11 2.68
C ILE A 95 -9.07 -4.22 2.86
N VAL A 96 -9.09 -3.05 2.21
CA VAL A 96 -10.21 -2.10 2.31
C VAL A 96 -11.50 -2.71 1.75
N ARG A 97 -11.43 -3.40 0.61
CA ARG A 97 -12.60 -4.06 -0.01
C ARG A 97 -13.12 -5.23 0.80
N ALA A 98 -12.28 -5.85 1.63
CA ALA A 98 -12.69 -6.86 2.60
C ALA A 98 -13.39 -6.27 3.84
N GLY A 99 -13.50 -4.94 3.94
CA GLY A 99 -14.17 -4.23 5.02
C GLY A 99 -13.29 -4.04 6.27
N LEU A 100 -11.98 -4.26 6.16
CA LEU A 100 -11.03 -3.92 7.22
C LEU A 100 -10.76 -2.41 7.18
N PRO A 101 -10.33 -1.80 8.31
CA PRO A 101 -9.83 -0.44 8.31
C PRO A 101 -8.70 -0.27 7.29
N GLU A 102 -8.63 0.88 6.63
CA GLU A 102 -7.53 1.17 5.70
C GLU A 102 -6.21 1.19 6.48
N PRO A 103 -5.19 0.41 6.06
CA PRO A 103 -3.91 0.39 6.74
C PRO A 103 -3.13 1.67 6.46
N GLU A 104 -2.35 2.10 7.45
CA GLU A 104 -1.37 3.17 7.27
C GLU A 104 -0.25 2.65 6.35
N LEU A 105 0.25 3.48 5.43
CA LEU A 105 1.35 3.11 4.54
C LEU A 105 2.69 3.54 5.15
N GLN A 106 3.76 2.82 4.80
CA GLN A 106 5.14 3.11 5.22
C GLN A 106 5.30 3.27 6.74
N VAL A 107 4.86 2.25 7.45
CA VAL A 107 4.81 2.25 8.92
C VAL A 107 6.19 1.91 9.48
N MET A 108 6.86 2.88 10.10
CA MET A 108 8.09 2.64 10.87
C MET A 108 7.81 1.76 12.09
N ALA A 109 8.67 0.77 12.33
CA ALA A 109 8.60 -0.07 13.53
C ALA A 109 8.76 0.76 14.82
N ASP A 110 9.70 1.70 14.80
CA ASP A 110 9.94 2.73 15.80
C ASP A 110 9.96 4.12 15.14
N PRO A 111 8.93 4.97 15.37
CA PRO A 111 8.89 6.32 14.81
C PRO A 111 9.97 7.27 15.35
N ASP A 112 10.57 6.96 16.51
CA ASP A 112 11.59 7.79 17.14
C ASP A 112 13.01 7.47 16.61
N ASP A 113 13.17 6.34 15.90
CA ASP A 113 14.42 5.97 15.21
C ASP A 113 14.33 6.26 13.69
N PRO A 114 15.07 7.26 13.17
CA PRO A 114 15.07 7.60 11.74
C PRO A 114 15.64 6.49 10.84
N TYR A 115 16.33 5.51 11.43
CA TYR A 115 16.85 4.33 10.73
C TYR A 115 15.98 3.09 10.93
N SER A 116 14.86 3.21 11.65
CA SER A 116 13.94 2.10 11.87
C SER A 116 13.45 1.56 10.53
N PRO A 117 13.39 0.23 10.37
CA PRO A 117 12.74 -0.33 9.21
C PRO A 117 11.27 0.08 9.10
N THR A 118 10.79 0.14 7.87
CA THR A 118 9.39 0.41 7.52
C THR A 118 8.71 -0.86 7.01
N ALA A 119 7.48 -1.10 7.44
CA ALA A 119 6.57 -2.02 6.79
C ALA A 119 5.85 -1.30 5.65
N ASP A 120 5.48 -2.03 4.60
CA ASP A 120 4.78 -1.43 3.46
C ASP A 120 3.46 -0.81 3.90
N MET A 121 2.75 -1.51 4.79
CA MET A 121 1.56 -0.99 5.46
C MET A 121 1.34 -1.64 6.82
N GLY A 122 0.44 -1.08 7.63
CA GLY A 122 0.14 -1.64 8.94
C GLY A 122 -0.86 -0.86 9.78
N TYR A 123 -0.99 -1.30 11.03
CA TYR A 123 -1.88 -0.73 12.03
C TYR A 123 -1.09 -0.43 13.31
N ARG A 124 -0.52 0.78 13.41
CA ARG A 124 0.30 1.21 14.57
C ARG A 124 -0.35 0.93 15.93
N PRO A 125 -1.64 1.25 16.17
CA PRO A 125 -2.27 1.03 17.47
C PRO A 125 -2.31 -0.43 17.93
N PHE A 126 -2.26 -1.37 16.98
CA PHE A 126 -2.27 -2.81 17.22
C PHE A 126 -0.91 -3.46 16.97
N ARG A 127 0.12 -2.69 16.60
CA ARG A 127 1.44 -3.19 16.21
C ARG A 127 1.36 -4.35 15.20
N ILE A 128 0.57 -4.16 14.13
CA ILE A 128 0.49 -5.12 13.02
C ILE A 128 1.21 -4.52 11.82
N ALA A 129 2.19 -5.25 11.30
CA ALA A 129 2.97 -4.87 10.13
C ALA A 129 2.67 -5.86 9.00
N VAL A 130 2.36 -5.34 7.82
CA VAL A 130 2.03 -6.13 6.64
C VAL A 130 3.02 -5.78 5.53
N HIS A 131 3.69 -6.79 5.00
CA HIS A 131 4.71 -6.66 3.97
C HIS A 131 4.29 -7.45 2.74
N TYR A 132 4.45 -6.88 1.55
CA TYR A 132 4.39 -7.62 0.31
C TYR A 132 5.80 -8.11 -0.05
N ASP A 133 5.98 -9.43 -0.02
CA ASP A 133 7.20 -10.10 -0.43
C ASP A 133 7.05 -10.56 -1.89
N GLY A 134 7.40 -9.66 -2.80
CA GLY A 134 7.50 -9.98 -4.22
C GLY A 134 8.62 -10.99 -4.42
N ALA A 135 8.36 -12.09 -5.12
CA ALA A 135 9.35 -13.12 -5.43
C ALA A 135 10.55 -12.51 -6.19
N THR A 136 11.56 -12.08 -5.45
CA THR A 136 12.76 -11.44 -5.99
C THR A 136 13.94 -12.31 -5.59
N HIS A 137 14.86 -12.55 -6.54
CA HIS A 137 15.98 -13.47 -6.39
C HIS A 137 16.67 -13.35 -5.02
N TYR A 138 16.63 -14.43 -4.24
CA TYR A 138 17.23 -14.56 -2.92
C TYR A 138 18.76 -14.44 -3.00
N ASP A 139 19.27 -13.20 -3.09
CA ASP A 139 20.66 -12.94 -2.72
C ASP A 139 20.78 -12.88 -1.19
N ALA A 140 21.97 -13.26 -0.68
CA ALA A 140 22.20 -13.36 0.76
C ALA A 140 22.04 -12.01 1.47
N ASP A 141 22.32 -10.90 0.79
CA ASP A 141 22.24 -9.54 1.33
C ASP A 141 20.80 -9.07 1.53
N THR A 142 19.88 -9.45 0.64
CA THR A 142 18.44 -9.18 0.77
C THR A 142 17.88 -10.00 1.92
N TYR A 143 18.20 -11.29 2.00
CA TYR A 143 17.78 -12.14 3.10
C TYR A 143 18.25 -11.63 4.47
N ALA A 144 19.53 -11.23 4.59
CA ALA A 144 20.07 -10.67 5.82
C ALA A 144 19.45 -9.31 6.20
N ARG A 145 19.01 -8.51 5.21
CA ARG A 145 18.27 -7.26 5.47
C ARG A 145 16.85 -7.55 5.94
N ASP A 146 16.16 -8.50 5.32
CA ASP A 146 14.80 -8.87 5.69
C ASP A 146 14.75 -9.48 7.08
N GLN A 147 15.70 -10.37 7.44
CA GLN A 147 15.80 -10.88 8.81
C GLN A 147 16.02 -9.78 9.85
N ARG A 148 16.88 -8.79 9.56
CA ARG A 148 17.10 -7.64 10.45
C ARG A 148 15.85 -6.78 10.58
N ARG A 149 15.15 -6.54 9.47
CA ARG A 149 13.86 -5.83 9.46
C ARG A 149 12.86 -6.55 10.36
N ASP A 150 12.63 -7.84 10.11
CA ASP A 150 11.62 -8.63 10.80
C ASP A 150 11.94 -8.73 12.29
N GLY A 151 13.20 -8.98 12.63
CA GLY A 151 13.68 -9.02 14.03
C GLY A 151 13.49 -7.70 14.77
N THR A 152 13.61 -6.54 14.08
CA THR A 152 13.32 -5.24 14.68
C THR A 152 11.85 -5.11 15.02
N PHE A 153 10.96 -5.40 14.08
CA PHE A 153 9.51 -5.42 14.31
C PHE A 153 9.14 -6.37 15.46
N GLU A 154 9.68 -7.59 15.46
CA GLU A 154 9.43 -8.58 16.52
C GLU A 154 9.92 -8.11 17.90
N SER A 155 11.10 -7.50 17.98
CA SER A 155 11.65 -6.96 19.23
C SER A 155 10.77 -5.86 19.83
N LEU A 156 10.07 -5.11 18.98
CA LEU A 156 9.09 -4.09 19.34
C LEU A 156 7.66 -4.65 19.50
N SER A 157 7.56 -5.98 19.53
CA SER A 157 6.32 -6.75 19.67
C SER A 157 5.28 -6.51 18.57
N TRP A 158 5.74 -6.24 17.36
CA TRP A 158 4.86 -6.22 16.20
C TRP A 158 4.54 -7.63 15.73
N ARG A 159 3.33 -7.81 15.19
CA ARG A 159 2.97 -8.99 14.42
C ARG A 159 3.28 -8.71 12.96
N ASN A 160 4.30 -9.36 12.43
CA ASN A 160 4.62 -9.34 11.01
C ASN A 160 3.71 -10.32 10.24
N ILE A 161 3.14 -9.85 9.13
CA ILE A 161 2.40 -10.64 8.14
C ILE A 161 3.10 -10.43 6.80
N LYS A 162 3.52 -11.52 6.16
CA LYS A 162 4.20 -11.50 4.86
C LYS A 162 3.26 -12.04 3.79
N CYS A 163 2.98 -11.23 2.79
CA CYS A 163 2.12 -11.57 1.67
C CYS A 163 2.99 -11.91 0.46
N SER A 164 2.93 -13.15 0.00
CA SER A 164 3.73 -13.65 -1.10
C SER A 164 3.10 -13.38 -2.47
N ALA A 165 3.83 -13.71 -3.52
CA ALA A 165 3.29 -13.78 -4.87
C ALA A 165 2.15 -14.82 -5.03
N ILE A 166 2.09 -15.85 -4.19
CA ILE A 166 0.99 -16.83 -4.21
C ILE A 166 -0.29 -16.16 -3.71
N ASP A 167 -0.20 -15.40 -2.62
CA ASP A 167 -1.32 -14.64 -2.07
C ASP A 167 -1.85 -13.62 -3.08
N ALA A 168 -0.94 -12.94 -3.78
CA ALA A 168 -1.30 -12.00 -4.84
C ALA A 168 -2.10 -12.63 -5.99
N ARG A 169 -1.79 -13.88 -6.38
CA ARG A 169 -2.54 -14.60 -7.43
C ARG A 169 -3.99 -14.86 -7.05
N ASN A 170 -4.28 -14.99 -5.76
CA ASN A 170 -5.65 -15.16 -5.25
C ASN A 170 -6.27 -13.82 -4.78
N GLY A 171 -5.70 -12.68 -5.20
CA GLY A 171 -6.19 -11.35 -4.81
C GLY A 171 -6.12 -11.10 -3.30
N PHE A 172 -5.14 -11.71 -2.62
CA PHE A 172 -4.90 -11.61 -1.17
C PHE A 172 -6.05 -12.10 -0.29
N ARG A 173 -7.00 -12.87 -0.83
CA ARG A 173 -8.16 -13.37 -0.06
C ARG A 173 -7.74 -14.15 1.19
N ASP A 174 -6.70 -14.97 1.07
CA ASP A 174 -6.23 -15.83 2.15
C ASP A 174 -5.49 -15.05 3.26
N VAL A 175 -4.99 -13.85 2.94
CA VAL A 175 -4.34 -12.93 3.90
C VAL A 175 -5.37 -12.25 4.79
N ILE A 176 -6.59 -12.02 4.31
CA ILE A 176 -7.62 -11.28 5.07
C ILE A 176 -7.93 -11.96 6.43
N PRO A 177 -8.21 -13.28 6.49
CA PRO A 177 -8.35 -13.98 7.77
C PRO A 177 -7.14 -13.89 8.69
N GLU A 178 -5.93 -13.84 8.13
CA GLU A 178 -4.70 -13.70 8.92
C GLU A 178 -4.61 -12.32 9.58
N ILE A 179 -4.92 -11.26 8.84
CA ILE A 179 -4.96 -9.89 9.40
C ILE A 179 -6.02 -9.81 10.50
N ILE A 180 -7.21 -10.38 10.29
CA ILE A 180 -8.27 -10.41 11.31
C ILE A 180 -7.79 -11.12 12.58
N ARG A 181 -7.18 -12.30 12.46
CA ARG A 181 -6.62 -13.03 13.61
C ARG A 181 -5.52 -12.23 14.32
N ALA A 182 -4.67 -11.53 13.57
CA ALA A 182 -3.66 -10.66 14.14
C ALA A 182 -4.26 -9.51 14.96
N PHE A 183 -5.39 -8.95 14.53
CA PHE A 183 -6.13 -7.97 15.33
C PHE A 183 -6.62 -8.53 16.65
N TYR A 184 -7.27 -9.70 16.66
CA TYR A 184 -7.73 -10.32 17.92
C TYR A 184 -6.56 -10.61 18.86
N PHE A 185 -5.50 -11.23 18.34
CA PHE A 185 -4.30 -11.54 19.12
C PHE A 185 -3.64 -10.29 19.71
N GLN A 186 -3.45 -9.25 18.90
CA GLN A 186 -2.81 -8.01 19.35
C GLN A 186 -3.72 -7.19 20.26
N ALA A 187 -5.03 -7.21 20.02
CA ALA A 187 -6.00 -6.54 20.87
C ALA A 187 -5.96 -7.11 22.30
N ASP A 188 -6.02 -8.43 22.44
CA ASP A 188 -5.90 -9.12 23.73
C ASP A 188 -4.58 -8.79 24.43
N ARG A 189 -3.46 -9.00 23.73
CA ARG A 189 -2.11 -8.73 24.26
C ARG A 189 -1.90 -7.28 24.70
N LEU A 190 -2.48 -6.33 23.99
CA LEU A 190 -2.34 -4.89 24.27
C LEU A 190 -3.45 -4.36 25.21
N GLY A 191 -4.39 -5.20 25.65
CA GLY A 191 -5.54 -4.76 26.47
C GLY A 191 -6.46 -3.77 25.74
N ARG A 192 -6.61 -3.91 24.43
CA ARG A 192 -7.39 -3.02 23.56
C ARG A 192 -8.65 -3.72 23.06
N PRO A 193 -9.75 -2.98 22.85
CA PRO A 193 -10.92 -3.54 22.19
C PRO A 193 -10.65 -3.78 20.69
N VAL A 194 -11.17 -4.89 20.15
CA VAL A 194 -11.15 -5.16 18.71
C VAL A 194 -12.07 -4.17 17.98
N PRO A 195 -11.60 -3.50 16.90
CA PRO A 195 -12.42 -2.54 16.15
C PRO A 195 -13.70 -3.18 15.60
N LEU A 196 -14.75 -2.38 15.42
CA LEU A 196 -16.07 -2.86 14.97
C LEU A 196 -15.98 -3.42 13.54
N GLU A 197 -15.20 -2.78 12.69
CA GLU A 197 -14.91 -3.17 11.31
C GLU A 197 -14.29 -4.57 11.25
N ILE A 198 -13.36 -4.86 12.17
CA ILE A 198 -12.72 -6.17 12.28
C ILE A 198 -13.74 -7.23 12.72
N ARG A 199 -14.59 -6.94 13.71
CA ARG A 199 -15.64 -7.86 14.16
C ARG A 199 -16.64 -8.20 13.04
N LYS A 200 -17.14 -7.18 12.34
CA LYS A 200 -18.03 -7.34 11.17
C LYS A 200 -17.38 -8.14 10.06
N SER A 201 -16.09 -7.88 9.78
CA SER A 201 -15.37 -8.64 8.76
C SER A 201 -15.14 -10.09 9.19
N ALA A 202 -14.84 -10.35 10.46
CA ALA A 202 -14.71 -11.70 11.01
C ALA A 202 -16.01 -12.53 10.81
N GLU A 203 -17.16 -11.95 11.14
CA GLU A 203 -18.47 -12.57 10.90
C GLU A 203 -18.69 -12.90 9.42
N LYS A 204 -18.41 -11.95 8.52
CA LYS A 204 -18.53 -12.14 7.07
C LYS A 204 -17.60 -13.24 6.54
N GLN A 205 -16.42 -13.40 7.15
CA GLN A 205 -15.43 -14.41 6.80
C GLN A 205 -15.70 -15.77 7.48
N GLY A 206 -16.76 -15.89 8.31
CA GLY A 206 -17.05 -17.11 9.06
C GLY A 206 -16.02 -17.44 10.14
N LEU A 207 -15.26 -16.45 10.60
CA LEU A 207 -14.29 -16.59 11.67
C LEU A 207 -15.02 -16.40 13.01
N ALA A 208 -15.00 -17.42 13.87
CA ALA A 208 -15.46 -17.26 15.24
C ALA A 208 -14.58 -16.22 15.94
N ALA A 209 -15.19 -15.33 16.74
CA ALA A 209 -14.44 -14.46 17.64
C ALA A 209 -13.67 -15.37 18.60
N ALA A 210 -12.35 -15.44 18.43
CA ALA A 210 -11.45 -16.18 19.29
C ALA A 210 -11.31 -15.47 20.64
#